data_AF-A0A7R8QH86-F1
#
_entry.id   AF-A0A7R8QH86-F1
#
_cell.length_a   1.000
_cell.length_b   1.000
_cell.length_c   1.000
_cell.angle_alpha   90.00
_cell.angle_beta   90.00
_cell.angle_gamma   90.00
#
_symmetry.space_group_name_H-M   'P 1'
#
loop_
_entity.id
_entity.type
_entity.pdbx_description
1 polymer ?
#
loop_
_entity_poly.entity_id
_entity_poly.type
_entity_poly.pdbx_seq_one_letter_code
_entity_poly.pdbx_strand_id
1 'polypeptide(L)'
;MIGNLGNTVLGIWVTAVAVLDPSLFARRAWLLALSGLIAVGAAALAGRQGAMRWSVRASQGAGLALLLLGAGRPFVPSGVFAFWIELWAGILLAVAALWAALYRPPPPRKAEHPQRA
;
A
#
# COMPACT_ATOMS: atom_id res chain seq x y z
N MET A 1 -1.52 -7.28 -11.49
CA MET A 1 -0.06 -7.52 -11.29
C MET A 1 0.69 -6.21 -11.17
N ILE A 2 0.65 -5.34 -12.19
CA ILE A 2 1.35 -4.03 -12.16
C ILE A 2 1.00 -3.18 -10.93
N GLY A 3 -0.28 -3.07 -10.54
CA GLY A 3 -0.66 -2.30 -9.35
C GLY A 3 -0.06 -2.82 -8.04
N ASN A 4 0.03 -4.15 -7.87
CA ASN A 4 0.62 -4.76 -6.69
C ASN A 4 2.14 -4.60 -6.69
N LEU A 5 2.81 -4.83 -7.83
CA LEU A 5 4.26 -4.62 -7.93
C LEU A 5 4.64 -3.15 -7.73
N GLY A 6 3.84 -2.22 -8.26
CA GLY A 6 4.02 -0.78 -8.01
C GLY A 6 3.94 -0.44 -6.53
N ASN A 7 2.94 -0.96 -5.82
CA ASN A 7 2.84 -0.80 -4.37
C ASN A 7 3.99 -1.48 -3.61
N THR A 8 4.50 -2.61 -4.11
CA THR A 8 5.68 -3.25 -3.52
C THR A 8 6.91 -2.34 -3.59
N VAL A 9 7.21 -1.83 -4.79
CA VAL A 9 8.35 -0.91 -5.01
C VAL A 9 8.17 0.38 -4.21
N LEU A 10 6.95 0.93 -4.20
CA LEU A 10 6.63 2.12 -3.41
C LEU A 10 6.82 1.87 -1.91
N GLY A 11 6.37 0.73 -1.39
CA GLY A 11 6.55 0.35 0.01
C GLY A 11 8.03 0.23 0.38
N ILE A 12 8.84 -0.43 -0.46
CA ILE A 12 10.29 -0.54 -0.27
C ILE A 12 10.92 0.86 -0.27
N TRP A 13 10.54 1.73 -1.21
CA TRP A 13 11.06 3.09 -1.28
C TRP A 13 10.69 3.90 -0.03
N VAL A 14 9.44 3.86 0.44
CA VAL A 14 9.02 4.54 1.68
C VAL A 14 9.81 4.03 2.88
N THR A 15 9.95 2.71 3.03
CA THR A 15 10.75 2.10 4.10
C THR A 15 12.21 2.54 4.02
N ALA A 16 12.80 2.52 2.83
CA ALA A 16 14.18 2.94 2.63
C ALA A 16 14.39 4.42 2.98
N VAL A 17 13.48 5.31 2.55
CA VAL A 17 13.54 6.74 2.91
C VAL A 17 13.40 6.92 4.41
N ALA A 18 12.44 6.26 5.05
CA ALA A 18 12.22 6.37 6.50
C ALA A 18 13.49 6.02 7.30
N VAL A 19 14.23 4.99 6.87
CA VAL A 19 15.44 4.52 7.57
C VAL A 19 16.69 5.32 7.18
N LEU A 20 16.88 5.60 5.89
CA LEU A 20 18.14 6.17 5.36
C LEU A 20 18.13 7.70 5.32
N ASP A 21 16.98 8.33 5.08
CA ASP A 21 16.84 9.79 5.02
C ASP A 21 15.46 10.25 5.56
N PRO A 22 15.20 10.13 6.88
CA PRO A 22 13.95 10.56 7.49
C PRO A 22 13.71 12.08 7.34
N SER A 23 14.77 12.84 7.07
CA SER A 23 14.67 14.29 6.86
C SER A 23 13.97 14.65 5.55
N LEU A 24 13.92 13.74 4.57
CA LEU A 24 13.24 13.95 3.30
C LEU A 24 11.74 14.14 3.51
N PHE A 25 11.08 13.26 4.27
CA PHE A 25 9.65 13.37 4.55
C PHE A 25 9.33 14.50 5.53
N ALA A 26 10.25 14.83 6.45
CA ALA A 26 10.11 16.02 7.29
C ALA A 26 10.10 17.32 6.45
N ARG A 27 10.97 17.43 5.44
CA ARG A 27 11.07 18.61 4.58
C ARG A 27 10.02 18.64 3.47
N ARG A 28 9.60 17.46 2.99
CA ARG A 28 8.71 17.30 1.84
C ARG A 28 7.54 16.38 2.19
N ALA A 29 6.78 16.74 3.21
CA ALA A 29 5.63 15.96 3.70
C ALA A 29 4.60 15.63 2.61
N TRP A 30 4.49 16.48 1.59
CA TRP A 30 3.62 16.23 0.44
C TRP A 30 4.02 14.98 -0.36
N LEU A 31 5.30 14.59 -0.39
CA LEU A 31 5.75 13.34 -1.03
C LEU A 31 5.17 12.13 -0.30
N LEU A 32 5.09 12.21 1.03
CA LEU A 32 4.50 11.15 1.85
C LEU A 32 2.99 11.05 1.58
N ALA A 33 2.31 12.20 1.51
CA ALA A 33 0.89 12.26 1.17
C ALA A 33 0.62 11.70 -0.24
N LEU A 34 1.43 12.09 -1.22
CA LEU A 34 1.35 11.59 -2.60
C LEU A 34 1.57 10.08 -2.66
N SER A 35 2.55 9.57 -1.91
CA SER A 35 2.82 8.12 -1.82
C SER A 35 1.62 7.37 -1.24
N GLY A 36 1.01 7.91 -0.18
CA GLY A 36 -0.22 7.37 0.39
C GLY A 36 -1.38 7.36 -0.62
N LEU A 37 -1.57 8.44 -1.37
CA LEU A 37 -2.60 8.54 -2.40
C LEU A 37 -2.40 7.51 -3.53
N ILE A 38 -1.16 7.39 -4.03
CA ILE A 38 -0.81 6.40 -5.05
C ILE A 38 -1.06 4.98 -4.53
N ALA A 39 -0.64 4.69 -3.29
CA ALA A 39 -0.82 3.38 -2.67
C ALA A 39 -2.29 2.97 -2.57
N VAL A 40 -3.16 3.89 -2.13
CA VAL A 40 -4.61 3.69 -2.03
C VAL A 40 -5.23 3.45 -3.42
N GLY A 41 -4.86 4.27 -4.41
CA GLY A 41 -5.37 4.15 -5.78
C GLY A 41 -4.97 2.81 -6.42
N ALA A 42 -3.70 2.44 -6.30
CA ALA A 42 -3.18 1.16 -6.80
C ALA A 42 -3.82 -0.04 -6.10
N ALA A 43 -4.04 0.02 -4.78
CA ALA A 43 -4.73 -1.03 -4.04
C ALA A 43 -6.20 -1.17 -4.47
N ALA A 44 -6.91 -0.04 -4.67
CA ALA A 44 -8.27 -0.05 -5.19
C ALA A 44 -8.34 -0.69 -6.60
N LEU A 45 -7.40 -0.34 -7.48
CA LEU A 45 -7.31 -0.94 -8.82
C LEU A 45 -7.02 -2.44 -8.74
N ALA A 46 -6.12 -2.88 -7.86
CA ALA A 46 -5.83 -4.29 -7.65
C ALA A 46 -7.05 -5.07 -7.14
N GLY A 47 -7.84 -4.47 -6.24
CA GLY A 47 -9.11 -5.04 -5.77
C GLY A 47 -10.11 -5.27 -6.90
N ARG A 48 -10.22 -4.35 -7.86
CA ARG A 48 -11.06 -4.52 -9.06
C ARG A 48 -10.57 -5.67 -9.96
N GLN A 49 -9.29 -6.01 -9.91
CA GLN A 49 -8.70 -7.12 -10.66
C GLN A 49 -8.71 -8.46 -9.91
N GLY A 50 -9.54 -8.59 -8.86
CA GLY A 50 -9.70 -9.83 -8.10
C GLY A 50 -8.52 -10.17 -7.18
N ALA A 51 -7.73 -9.18 -6.75
CA ALA A 51 -6.71 -9.40 -5.72
C ALA A 51 -7.33 -9.83 -4.38
N MET A 52 -6.53 -10.47 -3.51
CA MET A 52 -6.98 -10.91 -2.19
C MET A 52 -7.45 -9.73 -1.34
N ARG A 53 -8.65 -9.86 -0.77
CA ARG A 53 -9.32 -8.79 -0.01
C ARG A 53 -8.50 -8.28 1.18
N TRP A 54 -7.81 -9.17 1.90
CA TRP A 54 -7.02 -8.78 3.06
C TRP A 54 -5.80 -7.93 2.66
N SER A 55 -5.11 -8.30 1.58
CA SER A 55 -3.95 -7.56 1.07
C SER A 55 -4.34 -6.18 0.53
N VAL A 56 -5.48 -6.10 -0.19
CA VAL A 56 -6.03 -4.83 -0.65
C VAL A 56 -6.34 -3.91 0.52
N ARG A 57 -7.02 -4.42 1.56
CA ARG A 57 -7.35 -3.64 2.77
C ARG A 57 -6.10 -3.22 3.54
N ALA A 58 -5.12 -4.10 3.70
CA ALA A 58 -3.86 -3.77 4.35
C ALA A 58 -3.11 -2.66 3.59
N SER A 59 -3.02 -2.77 2.26
CA SER A 59 -2.38 -1.76 1.41
C SER A 59 -3.13 -0.41 1.43
N GLN A 60 -4.47 -0.44 1.44
CA GLN A 60 -5.29 0.77 1.60
C GLN A 60 -5.10 1.40 2.97
N GLY A 61 -5.07 0.62 4.05
CA GLY A 61 -4.84 1.12 5.40
C GLY A 61 -3.45 1.76 5.55
N ALA A 62 -2.42 1.09 5.05
CA ALA A 62 -1.06 1.63 5.02
C ALA A 62 -0.98 2.92 4.19
N GLY A 63 -1.54 2.92 2.98
CA GLY A 63 -1.59 4.10 2.12
C GLY A 63 -2.35 5.26 2.76
N LEU A 64 -3.47 4.98 3.42
CA LEU A 64 -4.25 6.00 4.14
C LEU A 64 -3.47 6.58 5.33
N ALA A 65 -2.76 5.73 6.09
CA ALA A 65 -1.90 6.20 7.17
C ALA A 65 -0.81 7.16 6.67
N LEU A 66 -0.16 6.83 5.55
CA LEU A 66 0.82 7.71 4.89
C LEU A 66 0.18 9.01 4.38
N LEU A 67 -1.01 8.91 3.80
CA LEU A 67 -1.75 10.08 3.29
C LEU A 67 -2.09 11.06 4.42
N LEU A 68 -2.66 10.54 5.51
CA LEU A 68 -3.03 11.33 6.67
C LEU A 68 -1.80 11.90 7.39
N LEU A 69 -0.72 11.12 7.51
CA LEU A 69 0.52 11.60 8.11
C LEU A 69 1.17 12.71 7.27
N GLY A 70 1.23 12.54 5.95
CA GLY A 70 1.78 13.55 5.05
C GLY A 70 0.96 14.85 5.04
N ALA A 71 -0.36 14.74 4.95
CA ALA A 71 -1.27 15.89 4.95
C ALA A 71 -1.33 16.59 6.33
N GLY A 72 -1.29 15.79 7.40
CA GLY A 72 -1.36 16.25 8.79
C GLY A 72 0.00 16.53 9.42
N ARG A 73 1.12 16.49 8.67
CA ARG A 73 2.47 16.58 9.22
C ARG A 73 2.70 17.76 10.18
N PRO A 74 2.16 18.97 9.95
CA PRO A 74 2.30 20.10 10.88
C PRO A 74 1.69 19.87 12.26
N PHE A 75 0.70 18.97 12.36
CA PHE A 75 0.00 18.63 13.61
C PHE A 75 0.63 17.46 14.36
N VAL A 76 1.72 16.87 13.83
CA VAL A 76 2.40 15.73 14.43
C VAL A 76 3.66 16.21 15.16
N PRO A 77 3.63 16.34 16.51
CA PRO A 77 4.71 16.97 17.27
C PRO A 77 5.95 16.07 17.40
N SER A 78 5.79 14.74 17.30
CA SER A 78 6.88 13.78 17.49
C SER A 78 7.38 13.24 16.15
N GLY A 79 8.64 13.57 15.81
CA GLY A 79 9.33 12.96 14.66
C GLY A 79 9.51 11.45 14.80
N VAL A 80 9.66 10.96 16.04
CA VAL A 80 9.75 9.52 16.34
C VAL A 80 8.44 8.81 16.01
N PHE A 81 7.31 9.42 16.33
CA PHE A 81 6.00 8.86 16.01
C PHE A 81 5.76 8.79 14.50
N ALA A 82 6.10 9.88 13.77
CA ALA A 82 6.02 9.91 12.31
C ALA A 82 6.89 8.82 11.68
N PHE A 83 8.15 8.70 12.12
CA PHE A 83 9.08 7.66 11.66
C PHE A 83 8.48 6.24 11.80
N TRP A 84 7.89 5.90 12.95
CA TRP A 84 7.30 4.59 13.14
C TRP A 84 6.13 4.30 12.21
N ILE A 85 5.28 5.30 11.95
CA ILE A 85 4.18 5.16 10.98
C ILE A 85 4.76 4.96 9.57
N GLU A 86 5.71 5.79 9.15
CA GLU A 86 6.36 5.70 7.83
C GLU A 86 6.98 4.32 7.61
N LEU A 87 7.73 3.83 8.61
CA LEU A 87 8.38 2.52 8.58
C LEU A 87 7.36 1.39 8.46
N TRP A 88 6.38 1.32 9.37
CA TRP A 88 5.41 0.24 9.39
C TRP A 88 4.48 0.26 8.18
N ALA A 89 4.06 1.44 7.73
CA ALA A 89 3.23 1.56 6.54
C ALA A 89 4.00 1.14 5.28
N GLY A 90 5.28 1.53 5.14
CA GLY A 90 6.13 1.08 4.04
C GLY A 90 6.29 -0.45 4.00
N ILE A 91 6.57 -1.06 5.16
CA ILE A 91 6.71 -2.52 5.28
C ILE A 91 5.40 -3.24 4.94
N LEU A 92 4.28 -2.79 5.53
CA LEU A 92 2.97 -3.37 5.27
C LEU A 92 2.59 -3.26 3.80
N LEU A 93 2.85 -2.11 3.17
CA LEU A 93 2.58 -1.90 1.76
C LEU A 93 3.44 -2.84 0.89
N ALA A 94 4.73 -2.96 1.20
CA ALA A 94 5.65 -3.84 0.47
C ALA A 94 5.21 -5.31 0.56
N VAL A 95 5.01 -5.81 1.78
CA VAL A 95 4.71 -7.22 2.06
C VAL A 95 3.32 -7.59 1.57
N ALA A 96 2.29 -6.80 1.87
CA ALA A 96 0.93 -7.12 1.46
C ALA A 96 0.77 -7.12 -0.06
N ALA A 97 1.36 -6.11 -0.73
CA ALA A 97 1.28 -6.02 -2.18
C ALA A 97 2.11 -7.12 -2.86
N LEU A 98 3.29 -7.45 -2.32
CA LEU A 98 4.12 -8.55 -2.84
C LEU A 98 3.37 -9.88 -2.69
N TRP A 99 2.76 -10.12 -1.53
CA TRP A 99 1.96 -11.32 -1.31
C TRP A 99 0.83 -11.46 -2.33
N ALA A 100 0.07 -10.39 -2.59
CA ALA A 100 -1.00 -10.44 -3.59
C ALA A 100 -0.49 -10.48 -5.04
N ALA A 101 0.77 -10.11 -5.30
CA ALA A 101 1.39 -10.32 -6.59
C ALA A 101 1.76 -11.79 -6.81
N LEU A 102 2.30 -12.44 -5.77
CA LEU A 102 2.75 -13.84 -5.82
C LEU A 102 1.58 -14.83 -5.72
N TYR A 103 0.62 -14.57 -4.85
CA TYR A 103 -0.50 -15.46 -4.56
C TYR A 103 -1.81 -14.84 -5.03
N ARG A 104 -2.18 -15.12 -6.30
CA ARG A 104 -3.48 -14.74 -6.86
C ARG A 104 -4.49 -15.88 -6.68
N PRO A 105 -5.73 -15.61 -6.23
CA PRO A 105 -6.78 -16.60 -6.24
C PRO A 105 -7.02 -17.12 -7.68
N PRO A 106 -7.28 -18.42 -7.87
CA PRO A 106 -7.71 -18.92 -9.16
C PRO A 106 -8.98 -18.18 -9.61
N PRO A 107 -9.16 -17.91 -10.92
CA PRO A 107 -10.41 -17.36 -11.42
C PRO A 107 -11.57 -18.28 -11.01
N PRO A 108 -12.75 -17.72 -10.68
CA PRO A 108 -13.91 -18.54 -10.34
C PRO A 108 -14.17 -19.51 -11.49
N ARG A 109 -14.19 -20.82 -11.18
CA ARG A 109 -14.54 -21.87 -12.14
C ARG A 109 -15.94 -21.52 -12.65
N LYS A 110 -16.08 -21.22 -13.95
CA LYS A 110 -17.40 -21.08 -14.57
C LYS A 110 -18.16 -22.36 -14.23
N ALA A 111 -19.28 -22.25 -13.53
CA ALA A 111 -20.12 -23.41 -13.25
C ALA A 111 -20.50 -24.00 -14.61
N GLU A 112 -19.95 -25.17 -14.93
CA GLU A 112 -20.42 -25.96 -16.05
C GLU A 112 -21.90 -26.22 -15.77
N HIS A 113 -22.76 -25.58 -16.55
CA HIS A 113 -24.17 -25.88 -16.56
C HIS A 113 -24.28 -27.38 -16.81
N PRO A 114 -24.82 -28.20 -15.88
CA PRO A 114 -25.16 -29.56 -16.22
C PRO A 114 -26.24 -29.45 -17.30
N GLN A 115 -25.88 -29.78 -18.53
CA GLN A 115 -26.84 -30.03 -19.60
C GLN A 115 -27.73 -31.16 -19.06
N ARG A 116 -28.94 -30.78 -18.62
CA ARG A 116 -29.98 -31.76 -18.30
C ARG A 116 -30.38 -32.38 -19.64
N ALA A 117 -29.97 -33.64 -19.81
CA ALA A 117 -30.45 -34.54 -20.85
C ALA A 117 -31.93 -34.88 -20.62
#